data_AF-W1YHF5-F1
#
_entry.id   AF-W1YHF5-F1
#
_cell.length_a   1.000
_cell.length_b   1.000
_cell.length_c   1.000
_cell.angle_alpha   90.00
_cell.angle_beta   90.00
_cell.angle_gamma   90.00
#
_symmetry.space_group_name_H-M   'P 1'
#
loop_
_entity.id
_entity.type
_entity.pdbx_description
1 polymer ?
#
loop_
_entity_poly.entity_id
_entity_poly.type
_entity_poly.pdbx_seq_one_letter_code
_entity_poly.pdbx_strand_id
1 'polypeptide(L)'
;EEFGDVEAIFHEGACSSTTEWDGKYMMDNNYQYSKELLHYCLEREIPFLYASSAATYGGRTSDFIESREYEKPLNVYGYSKFLFDEYVRQILPEAN
;
A
#
# COMPACT_ATOMS: atom_id res chain seq x y z
N GLU A 1 2.09 -16.22 -18.01
CA GLU A 1 0.83 -16.20 -18.79
C GLU A 1 0.47 -14.74 -19.03
N GLU A 2 -0.10 -14.42 -20.19
CA GLU A 2 -0.64 -13.08 -20.46
C GLU A 2 -2.08 -13.02 -19.95
N PHE A 3 -2.41 -12.03 -19.13
CA PHE A 3 -3.74 -11.84 -18.55
C PHE A 3 -4.75 -11.18 -19.52
N GLY A 4 -4.35 -10.96 -20.77
CA GLY A 4 -5.15 -10.27 -21.79
C GLY A 4 -5.07 -8.75 -21.68
N ASP A 5 -6.11 -8.09 -22.17
CA ASP A 5 -6.28 -6.64 -22.10
C ASP A 5 -6.86 -6.27 -20.73
N VAL A 6 -6.01 -5.75 -19.84
CA VAL A 6 -6.35 -5.47 -18.44
C VAL A 6 -6.74 -4.00 -18.31
N GLU A 7 -8.03 -3.73 -18.09
CA GLU A 7 -8.56 -2.37 -17.96
C GLU A 7 -8.23 -1.69 -16.62
N ALA A 8 -8.05 -2.47 -15.55
CA ALA A 8 -7.67 -1.99 -14.22
C ALA A 8 -7.26 -3.14 -13.30
N ILE A 9 -6.50 -2.83 -12.25
CA ILE A 9 -6.27 -3.73 -11.11
C ILE A 9 -6.80 -3.07 -9.82
N PHE A 10 -7.67 -3.80 -9.13
CA PHE A 10 -8.12 -3.50 -7.77
C PHE A 10 -7.37 -4.39 -6.79
N HIS A 11 -6.35 -3.84 -6.15
CA HIS A 11 -5.43 -4.54 -5.26
C HIS A 11 -5.88 -4.46 -3.80
N GLU A 12 -6.81 -5.35 -3.46
CA GLU A 12 -7.34 -5.52 -2.10
C GLU A 12 -6.57 -6.59 -1.28
N GLY A 13 -5.67 -7.34 -1.95
CA GLY A 13 -4.96 -8.48 -1.37
C GLY A 13 -3.88 -8.05 -0.38
N ALA A 14 -4.04 -8.43 0.89
CA ALA A 14 -3.05 -8.22 1.94
C ALA A 14 -3.29 -9.18 3.12
N CYS A 15 -2.26 -9.42 3.93
CA CYS A 15 -2.45 -9.86 5.30
C CYS A 15 -3.06 -8.70 6.09
N SER A 16 -4.32 -8.84 6.50
CA SER A 16 -5.09 -7.80 7.21
C SER A 16 -5.14 -8.00 8.72
N SER A 17 -4.45 -9.02 9.24
CA SER A 17 -4.39 -9.31 10.67
C SER A 17 -3.55 -8.26 11.39
N THR A 18 -4.18 -7.47 12.26
CA THR A 18 -3.48 -6.50 13.13
C THR A 18 -2.72 -7.17 14.27
N THR A 19 -2.92 -8.48 14.49
CA THR A 19 -2.25 -9.29 15.51
C THR A 19 -1.22 -10.25 14.93
N GLU A 20 -0.94 -10.17 13.62
CA GLU A 20 0.21 -10.83 13.00
C GLU A 20 1.48 -9.98 13.24
N TRP A 21 2.55 -10.63 13.68
CA TRP A 21 3.80 -9.99 14.10
C TRP A 21 5.04 -10.51 13.35
N ASP A 22 4.90 -11.47 12.44
CA ASP A 22 5.93 -11.79 11.47
C ASP A 22 6.10 -10.62 10.49
N GLY A 23 7.01 -9.72 10.84
CA GLY A 23 7.30 -8.54 10.04
C GLY A 23 7.93 -8.86 8.69
N LYS A 24 8.65 -9.99 8.55
CA LYS A 24 9.19 -10.39 7.25
C LYS A 24 8.02 -10.75 6.33
N TYR A 25 7.13 -11.62 6.79
CA TYR A 25 5.94 -11.98 6.03
C TYR A 25 5.06 -10.77 5.72
N MET A 26 4.81 -9.90 6.71
CA MET A 26 3.98 -8.71 6.52
C MET A 26 4.57 -7.77 5.45
N MET A 27 5.89 -7.54 5.48
CA MET A 27 6.54 -6.68 4.49
C MET A 27 6.64 -7.34 3.11
N ASP A 28 6.85 -8.65 3.03
CA ASP A 28 6.86 -9.37 1.75
C ASP A 28 5.46 -9.38 1.11
N ASN A 29 4.44 -9.81 1.87
CA ASN A 29 3.10 -10.02 1.35
C ASN A 29 2.32 -8.72 1.13
N ASN A 30 2.53 -7.70 1.96
CA ASN A 30 1.80 -6.44 1.81
C ASN A 30 2.61 -5.42 1.03
N TYR A 31 3.81 -5.06 1.51
CA TYR A 31 4.58 -3.96 0.94
C TYR A 31 5.25 -4.33 -0.38
N GLN A 32 6.06 -5.41 -0.39
CA GLN A 32 6.80 -5.80 -1.59
C GLN A 32 5.84 -6.29 -2.69
N TYR A 33 4.86 -7.12 -2.37
CA TYR A 33 3.85 -7.55 -3.35
C TYR A 33 3.14 -6.36 -4.03
N SER A 34 2.74 -5.35 -3.24
CA SER A 34 2.07 -4.17 -3.80
C SER A 34 2.99 -3.35 -4.70
N LYS A 35 4.30 -3.28 -4.39
CA LYS A 35 5.28 -2.64 -5.27
C LYS A 35 5.43 -3.36 -6.60
N GLU A 36 5.54 -4.69 -6.58
CA GLU A 36 5.63 -5.47 -7.82
C GLU A 36 4.40 -5.23 -8.71
N LEU A 37 3.19 -5.20 -8.11
CA LEU A 37 1.95 -4.98 -8.83
C LEU A 37 1.81 -3.53 -9.34
N LEU A 38 2.23 -2.55 -8.54
CA LEU A 38 2.28 -1.14 -8.95
C LEU A 38 3.20 -0.97 -10.17
N HIS A 39 4.41 -1.53 -10.15
CA HIS A 39 5.34 -1.44 -11.27
C HIS A 39 4.83 -2.16 -12.52
N TYR A 40 4.21 -3.33 -12.34
CA TYR A 40 3.56 -4.03 -13.44
C TYR A 40 2.50 -3.16 -14.14
N CYS A 41 1.68 -2.45 -13.35
CA CYS A 41 0.67 -1.53 -13.84
C CYS A 41 1.27 -0.29 -14.51
N LEU A 42 2.27 0.35 -13.90
CA LEU A 42 2.93 1.54 -14.43
C LEU A 42 3.57 1.27 -15.80
N GLU A 43 4.25 0.14 -15.97
CA GLU A 43 4.86 -0.26 -17.25
C GLU A 43 3.84 -0.42 -18.38
N ARG A 44 2.56 -0.61 -18.05
CA ARG A 44 1.48 -0.93 -19.00
C ARG A 44 0.38 0.12 -19.03
N GLU A 45 0.56 1.22 -18.30
CA GLU A 45 -0.45 2.27 -18.14
C GLU A 45 -1.82 1.73 -17.66
N ILE A 46 -1.79 0.67 -16.83
CA ILE A 46 -2.99 0.07 -16.26
C ILE A 46 -3.38 0.84 -14.98
N PRO A 47 -4.62 1.34 -14.87
CA PRO A 47 -5.13 1.90 -13.63
C PRO A 47 -4.95 0.96 -12.43
N PHE A 48 -4.28 1.46 -11.39
CA PHE A 48 -3.99 0.73 -10.17
C PHE A 48 -4.71 1.37 -8.97
N LEU A 49 -5.72 0.69 -8.46
CA LEU A 49 -6.48 1.09 -7.28
C LEU A 49 -6.13 0.11 -6.17
N TYR A 50 -5.75 0.58 -4.98
CA TYR A 50 -5.26 -0.30 -3.91
C TYR A 50 -5.83 0.04 -2.54
N ALA A 51 -5.82 -0.95 -1.65
CA ALA A 51 -6.23 -0.77 -0.27
C ALA A 51 -5.08 -0.28 0.64
N SER A 52 -5.15 0.97 1.08
CA SER A 52 -4.45 1.43 2.30
C SER A 52 -5.27 1.07 3.56
N SER A 53 -4.99 1.70 4.72
CA SER A 53 -5.72 1.47 5.96
C SER A 53 -5.62 2.66 6.92
N ALA A 54 -6.70 2.98 7.64
CA ALA A 54 -6.67 3.98 8.72
C ALA A 54 -5.69 3.60 9.88
N ALA A 55 -5.19 2.36 9.91
CA ALA A 55 -4.13 1.96 10.83
C ALA A 55 -2.83 2.75 10.66
N THR A 56 -2.62 3.42 9.51
CA THR A 56 -1.50 4.34 9.28
C THR A 56 -1.51 5.53 10.24
N TYR A 57 -2.70 5.99 10.65
CA TYR A 57 -2.85 7.12 11.60
C TYR A 57 -2.46 6.77 13.04
N GLY A 58 -2.46 5.48 13.41
CA GLY A 58 -2.14 5.03 14.75
C GLY A 58 -3.12 5.52 15.82
N GLY A 59 -2.59 5.87 17.00
CA GLY A 59 -3.36 6.26 18.19
C GLY A 59 -3.86 7.72 18.16
N ARG A 60 -4.32 8.20 17.02
CA ARG A 60 -4.71 9.59 16.78
C ARG A 60 -6.15 9.86 17.24
N THR A 61 -6.42 11.09 17.69
CA THR A 61 -7.75 11.52 18.19
C THR A 61 -8.43 12.60 17.34
N SER A 62 -7.67 13.31 16.50
CA SER A 62 -8.13 14.34 15.56
C SER A 62 -7.15 14.46 14.39
N ASP A 63 -7.55 15.14 13.32
CA ASP A 63 -6.70 15.43 12.15
C ASP A 63 -6.23 14.17 11.40
N PHE A 64 -7.19 13.36 10.97
CA PHE A 64 -6.97 12.21 10.09
C PHE A 64 -6.86 12.69 8.64
N ILE A 65 -5.69 13.26 8.31
CA ILE A 65 -5.39 13.90 7.02
C ILE A 65 -4.31 13.08 6.32
N GLU A 66 -4.45 12.86 5.02
CA GLU A 66 -3.58 12.02 4.18
C GLU A 66 -2.20 12.64 3.90
N SER A 67 -1.48 13.02 4.95
CA SER A 67 -0.11 13.50 4.90
C SER A 67 0.76 12.85 5.97
N ARG A 68 2.05 12.68 5.66
CA ARG A 68 3.01 11.92 6.46
C ARG A 68 3.16 12.43 7.90
N GLU A 69 2.93 13.71 8.17
CA GLU A 69 2.95 14.27 9.53
C GLU A 69 1.81 13.76 10.42
N TYR A 70 0.73 13.23 9.81
CA TYR A 70 -0.42 12.68 10.51
C TYR A 70 -0.33 11.16 10.72
N GLU A 71 0.64 10.50 10.11
CA GLU A 71 0.76 9.04 10.08
C GLU A 71 1.86 8.55 11.04
N LYS A 72 1.47 7.63 11.93
CA LYS A 72 2.35 6.97 12.90
C LYS A 72 1.76 5.63 13.35
N PRO A 73 1.87 4.58 12.51
CA PRO A 73 1.23 3.29 12.78
C PRO A 73 1.73 2.64 14.08
N LEU A 74 0.87 1.86 14.73
CA LEU A 74 1.14 1.22 16.03
C LEU A 74 1.55 -0.26 15.93
N ASN A 75 1.47 -0.86 14.75
CA ASN A 75 1.78 -2.28 14.52
C ASN A 75 2.37 -2.49 13.12
N VAL A 76 2.90 -3.69 12.89
CA VAL A 76 3.61 -4.01 11.64
C VAL A 76 2.68 -4.04 10.42
N TYR A 77 1.42 -4.43 10.61
CA TYR A 77 0.38 -4.29 9.58
C TYR A 77 0.23 -2.83 9.13
N GLY A 78 0.00 -1.91 10.07
CA GLY A 78 -0.13 -0.49 9.79
C GLY A 78 1.15 0.10 9.19
N TYR A 79 2.32 -0.36 9.63
CA TYR A 79 3.60 0.03 9.06
C TYR A 79 3.76 -0.41 7.60
N SER A 80 3.33 -1.64 7.26
CA SER A 80 3.40 -2.12 5.87
C SER A 80 2.54 -1.29 4.91
N LYS A 81 1.36 -0.84 5.36
CA LYS A 81 0.46 0.04 4.59
C LYS A 81 1.03 1.45 4.49
N PHE A 82 1.45 2.03 5.61
CA PHE A 82 2.09 3.34 5.66
C PHE A 82 3.30 3.43 4.72
N LEU A 83 4.17 2.43 4.74
CA LEU A 83 5.37 2.46 3.91
C LEU A 83 5.06 2.34 2.42
N PHE A 84 3.97 1.64 2.06
CA PHE A 84 3.51 1.59 0.67
C PHE A 84 2.93 2.93 0.22
N ASP A 85 2.16 3.61 1.07
CA ASP A 85 1.66 4.97 0.78
C ASP A 85 2.83 5.96 0.56
N GLU A 86 3.87 5.90 1.41
CA GLU A 86 5.10 6.69 1.22
C GLU A 86 5.85 6.34 -0.07
N TYR A 87 5.82 5.08 -0.49
CA TYR A 87 6.41 4.65 -1.75
C TYR A 87 5.61 5.21 -2.95
N VAL A 88 4.29 5.12 -2.90
CA VAL A 88 3.40 5.70 -3.92
C VAL A 88 3.62 7.21 -4.03
N ARG A 89 3.75 7.94 -2.91
CA ARG A 89 4.06 9.39 -2.90
C ARG A 89 5.34 9.75 -3.64
N GLN A 90 6.35 8.88 -3.64
CA GLN A 90 7.60 9.10 -4.38
C GLN A 90 7.41 8.87 -5.89
N ILE A 91 6.50 7.97 -6.27
CA ILE A 91 6.24 7.60 -7.66
C ILE A 91 5.20 8.50 -8.34
N LEU A 92 4.22 9.01 -7.59
CA LEU A 92 3.13 9.85 -8.12
C LEU A 92 3.58 10.99 -9.05
N PRO A 93 4.68 11.72 -8.78
CA PRO A 93 5.17 12.75 -9.70
C PRO A 93 5.66 12.23 -11.05
N GLU A 94 5.98 10.94 -11.14
CA GLU A 94 6.49 10.23 -12.33
C GLU A 94 5.41 9.39 -13.02
N ALA A 95 4.23 9.22 -12.40
CA ALA A 95 3.11 8.49 -12.97
C ALA A 95 2.41 9.38 -14.04
N ASN A 96 2.37 8.89 -15.28
CA ASN A 96 1.73 9.55 -16.42
C ASN A 96 0.21 9.35 -16.45
#